data_AF-A0A4R3EKQ0-F1
#
_entry.id   AF-A0A4R3EKQ0-F1
#
_cell.length_a   1.000
_cell.length_b   1.000
_cell.length_c   1.000
_cell.angle_alpha   90.00
_cell.angle_beta   90.00
_cell.angle_gamma   90.00
#
_symmetry.space_group_name_H-M   'P 1'
#
loop_
_entity.id
_entity.type
_entity.pdbx_description
1 polymer ?
#
loop_
_entity_poly.entity_id
_entity_poly.type
_entity_poly.pdbx_seq_one_letter_code
_entity_poly.pdbx_strand_id
1 'polypeptide(L)'
;MLSPDKVSRTDAQWDDDAPSEFIDFDKLIAVARRQWRVVAAAAVVFFALGLIYVFTAVPQYTAVTNLLIDKDNSDVANQVSTLSVGDFTDDEGSILSQVELIKSDTIALAVVDKLKLLDNPVFTAPSASPLSVLRRLLDFKSWFADSDASAESDADRREDAATTLGSNMQVDRVGRTYVLSVSYTSPSPDLAAQIAGAIADAYLVDKLNSKYDATRRASDWLQARIE
;
A
#
# COMPACT_ATOMS: atom_id res chain seq x y z
N MET A 1 3.30 92.99 14.45
CA MET A 1 1.90 92.51 14.47
C MET A 1 1.71 91.53 13.32
N LEU A 2 1.78 90.23 13.56
CA LEU A 2 1.24 89.19 12.66
C LEU A 2 0.73 88.04 13.54
N SER A 3 -0.52 87.63 13.26
CA SER A 3 -1.38 86.76 14.05
C SER A 3 -0.96 85.28 14.10
N PRO A 4 -1.44 84.53 15.11
CA PRO A 4 -1.33 83.08 15.19
C PRO A 4 -2.45 82.40 14.38
N ASP A 5 -2.20 81.27 13.71
CA ASP A 5 -3.29 80.37 13.31
C ASP A 5 -2.86 78.89 13.18
N LYS A 6 -3.66 78.07 13.87
CA LYS A 6 -4.08 76.69 13.63
C LYS A 6 -3.09 75.54 13.42
N VAL A 7 -3.01 74.77 14.51
CA VAL A 7 -3.13 73.31 14.61
C VAL A 7 -3.87 72.64 13.44
N SER A 8 -3.29 71.57 12.90
CA SER A 8 -4.02 70.33 12.56
C SER A 8 -3.04 69.17 12.42
N ARG A 9 -3.15 68.21 13.35
CA ARG A 9 -2.61 66.85 13.25
C ARG A 9 -3.01 66.29 11.88
N THR A 10 -2.04 65.96 11.05
CA THR A 10 -2.25 65.06 9.93
C THR A 10 -2.00 63.66 10.46
N ASP A 11 -3.06 63.03 10.92
CA ASP A 11 -3.10 61.61 11.14
C ASP A 11 -2.89 60.99 9.76
N ALA A 12 -1.66 60.56 9.48
CA ALA A 12 -1.34 59.83 8.26
C ALA A 12 -2.10 58.50 8.33
N GLN A 13 -3.32 58.54 7.80
CA GLN A 13 -4.13 57.41 7.41
C GLN A 13 -3.23 56.53 6.53
N TRP A 14 -2.85 55.38 7.05
CA TRP A 14 -2.22 54.33 6.25
C TRP A 14 -3.30 53.87 5.26
N ASP A 15 -3.18 54.29 4.00
CA ASP A 15 -3.91 53.68 2.89
C ASP A 15 -3.39 52.25 2.75
N ASP A 16 -4.07 51.33 3.43
CA ASP A 16 -3.87 49.89 3.34
C ASP A 16 -4.62 49.33 2.11
N ASP A 17 -4.54 50.05 0.98
CA ASP A 17 -4.95 49.53 -0.33
C ASP A 17 -3.72 48.88 -0.99
N ALA A 18 -3.18 47.86 -0.31
CA ALA A 18 -2.48 46.82 -1.04
C ALA A 18 -3.54 46.17 -1.94
N PRO A 19 -3.47 46.31 -3.28
CA PRO A 19 -4.41 45.62 -4.15
C PRO A 19 -4.16 44.14 -3.91
N SER A 20 -5.04 43.54 -3.14
CA SER A 20 -4.98 42.14 -2.78
C SER A 20 -4.83 41.37 -4.09
N GLU A 21 -3.70 40.69 -4.22
CA GLU A 21 -3.27 39.86 -5.34
C GLU A 21 -4.17 38.62 -5.45
N PHE A 22 -5.48 38.85 -5.54
CA PHE A 22 -6.46 37.85 -5.85
C PHE A 22 -6.52 37.76 -7.37
N ILE A 23 -6.43 36.53 -7.85
CA ILE A 23 -6.62 36.18 -9.24
C ILE A 23 -7.96 36.76 -9.72
N ASP A 24 -7.91 37.83 -10.52
CA ASP A 24 -9.08 38.48 -11.13
C ASP A 24 -9.75 37.49 -12.12
N PHE A 25 -10.71 36.71 -11.62
CA PHE A 25 -11.46 35.74 -12.43
C PHE A 25 -12.14 36.39 -13.64
N ASP A 26 -12.55 37.66 -13.53
CA ASP A 26 -13.15 38.42 -14.62
C ASP A 26 -12.17 38.69 -15.78
N LYS A 27 -10.89 38.93 -15.47
CA LYS A 27 -9.85 39.10 -16.50
C LYS A 27 -9.53 37.77 -17.19
N LEU A 28 -9.48 36.66 -16.44
CA LEU A 28 -9.32 35.32 -17.00
C LEU A 28 -10.47 34.96 -17.95
N ILE A 29 -11.71 35.30 -17.59
CA ILE A 29 -12.90 35.03 -18.40
C ILE A 29 -12.94 35.88 -19.67
N ALA A 30 -12.47 37.14 -19.60
CA ALA A 30 -12.38 38.02 -20.76
C ALA A 30 -11.34 37.52 -21.78
N VAL A 31 -10.18 37.05 -21.30
CA VAL A 31 -9.14 36.43 -22.15
C VAL A 31 -9.64 35.11 -22.75
N ALA A 32 -10.32 34.28 -21.96
CA ALA A 32 -10.90 33.02 -22.44
C ALA A 32 -11.93 33.23 -23.56
N ARG A 33 -12.77 34.29 -23.45
CA ARG A 33 -13.77 34.60 -24.48
C ARG A 33 -13.14 35.11 -25.78
N ARG A 34 -12.01 35.83 -25.69
CA ARG A 34 -11.26 36.35 -26.86
C ARG A 34 -10.50 35.25 -27.61
N GLN A 35 -10.06 34.21 -26.91
CA GLN A 35 -9.32 33.07 -27.49
C GLN A 35 -10.08 31.74 -27.36
N TRP A 36 -11.42 31.76 -27.41
CA TRP A 36 -12.25 30.58 -27.14
C TRP A 36 -11.89 29.36 -28.01
N ARG A 37 -11.40 29.56 -29.23
CA ARG A 37 -10.89 28.46 -30.07
C ARG A 37 -9.71 27.71 -29.45
N VAL A 38 -8.75 28.41 -28.84
CA VAL A 38 -7.57 27.82 -28.19
C VAL A 38 -7.97 27.13 -26.89
N VAL A 39 -8.84 27.77 -26.10
CA VAL A 39 -9.37 27.19 -24.85
C VAL A 39 -10.20 25.94 -25.14
N ALA A 40 -11.06 25.98 -26.15
CA ALA A 40 -11.86 24.83 -26.56
C ALA A 40 -10.98 23.69 -27.12
N ALA A 41 -9.95 24.00 -27.93
CA ALA A 41 -9.00 23.01 -28.42
C ALA A 41 -8.24 22.35 -27.26
N ALA A 42 -7.73 23.13 -26.30
CA ALA A 42 -7.08 22.60 -25.11
C ALA A 42 -8.02 21.72 -24.28
N ALA A 43 -9.26 22.18 -24.04
CA ALA A 43 -10.27 21.41 -23.33
C ALA A 43 -10.58 20.07 -24.02
N VAL A 44 -10.70 20.05 -25.35
CA VAL A 44 -10.90 18.82 -26.12
C VAL A 44 -9.70 17.88 -26.02
N VAL A 45 -8.47 18.40 -26.07
CA VAL A 45 -7.26 17.59 -25.92
C VAL A 45 -7.18 16.97 -24.53
N PHE A 46 -7.39 17.75 -23.46
CA PHE A 46 -7.40 17.21 -22.09
C PHE A 46 -8.56 16.23 -21.87
N PHE A 47 -9.73 16.48 -22.46
CA PHE A 47 -10.86 15.56 -22.41
C PHE A 47 -10.56 14.25 -23.14
N ALA A 48 -9.93 14.31 -24.32
CA ALA A 48 -9.51 13.14 -25.07
C ALA A 48 -8.44 12.33 -24.31
N LEU A 49 -7.45 12.99 -23.72
CA LEU A 49 -6.45 12.34 -22.87
C LEU A 49 -7.08 11.69 -21.63
N GLY A 50 -8.05 12.36 -20.99
CA GLY A 50 -8.82 11.79 -19.88
C GLY A 50 -9.61 10.55 -20.28
N LEU A 51 -10.28 10.58 -21.46
CA LEU A 51 -10.97 9.42 -22.02
C LEU A 51 -10.01 8.26 -22.29
N ILE A 52 -8.87 8.51 -22.94
CA ILE A 52 -7.85 7.49 -23.20
C ILE A 52 -7.37 6.87 -21.88
N TYR A 53 -7.15 7.69 -20.85
CA TYR A 53 -6.74 7.22 -19.54
C TYR A 53 -7.82 6.33 -18.91
N VAL A 54 -9.09 6.75 -18.90
CA VAL A 54 -10.20 5.96 -18.34
C VAL A 54 -10.37 4.63 -19.07
N PHE A 55 -10.22 4.60 -20.40
CA PHE A 55 -10.30 3.35 -21.16
C PHE A 55 -9.06 2.45 -21.02
N THR A 56 -7.90 2.99 -20.65
CA THR A 56 -6.64 2.23 -20.47
C THR A 56 -6.40 1.85 -19.01
N ALA A 57 -7.10 2.46 -18.05
CA ALA A 57 -6.95 2.18 -16.64
C ALA A 57 -7.37 0.74 -16.32
N VAL A 58 -6.43 -0.03 -15.76
CA VAL A 58 -6.69 -1.41 -15.32
C VAL A 58 -7.57 -1.37 -14.06
N PRO A 59 -8.76 -2.00 -14.05
CA PRO A 59 -9.58 -2.06 -12.86
C PRO A 59 -8.86 -2.86 -11.77
N GLN A 60 -8.92 -2.38 -10.52
CA GLN A 60 -8.35 -3.08 -9.37
C GLN A 60 -9.47 -3.57 -8.46
N TYR A 61 -9.39 -4.83 -8.07
CA TYR A 61 -10.32 -5.50 -7.17
C TYR A 61 -9.59 -5.89 -5.89
N THR A 62 -10.18 -5.57 -4.74
CA THR A 62 -9.62 -5.91 -3.43
C THR A 62 -10.50 -6.97 -2.78
N ALA A 63 -9.90 -8.10 -2.42
CA ALA A 63 -10.54 -9.13 -1.61
C ALA A 63 -10.07 -9.04 -0.16
N VAL A 64 -10.92 -9.41 0.80
CA VAL A 64 -10.63 -9.31 2.24
C VAL A 64 -10.99 -10.62 2.93
N THR A 65 -10.07 -11.12 3.75
CA THR A 65 -10.24 -12.29 4.61
C THR A 65 -9.98 -11.88 6.07
N ASN A 66 -10.89 -12.25 6.97
CA ASN A 66 -10.79 -11.93 8.39
C ASN A 66 -10.33 -13.16 9.18
N LEU A 67 -9.24 -13.03 9.94
CA LEU A 67 -8.69 -14.09 10.77
C LEU A 67 -8.78 -13.70 12.24
N LEU A 68 -9.40 -14.55 13.06
CA LEU A 68 -9.42 -14.36 14.50
C LEU A 68 -8.15 -14.96 15.13
N ILE A 69 -7.46 -14.14 15.92
CA ILE A 69 -6.36 -14.58 16.77
C ILE A 69 -6.94 -15.21 18.03
N ASP A 70 -6.58 -16.46 18.26
CA ASP A 70 -6.87 -17.17 19.50
C ASP A 70 -5.74 -16.94 20.54
N LYS A 71 -6.11 -16.54 21.77
CA LYS A 71 -5.21 -16.27 22.92
C LYS A 71 -5.01 -17.51 23.81
N ASP A 72 -5.44 -18.70 23.38
CA ASP A 72 -5.36 -19.86 24.27
C ASP A 72 -3.94 -20.44 24.43
N ASN A 73 -3.53 -20.53 25.70
CA ASN A 73 -2.53 -21.41 26.37
C ASN A 73 -1.27 -20.76 26.98
N SER A 74 -0.99 -19.46 26.82
CA SER A 74 0.11 -18.81 27.58
C SER A 74 -0.32 -18.25 28.94
N ASP A 75 -1.61 -17.97 29.12
CA ASP A 75 -2.09 -17.33 30.34
C ASP A 75 -2.17 -18.28 31.54
N VAL A 76 -2.30 -19.60 31.36
CA VAL A 76 -2.37 -20.52 32.51
C VAL A 76 -1.04 -20.59 33.29
N ALA A 77 0.08 -20.30 32.61
CA ALA A 77 1.40 -20.16 33.26
C ALA A 77 1.64 -18.76 33.84
N ASN A 78 1.00 -17.72 33.28
CA ASN A 78 1.16 -16.31 33.70
C ASN A 78 0.11 -15.82 34.71
N GLN A 79 -1.02 -16.54 34.88
CA GLN A 79 -2.09 -16.20 35.83
C GLN A 79 -1.64 -16.29 37.30
N VAL A 80 -0.50 -16.92 37.56
CA VAL A 80 0.14 -16.93 38.89
C VAL A 80 0.86 -15.61 39.21
N SER A 81 1.10 -14.74 38.21
CA SER A 81 2.04 -13.61 38.37
C SER A 81 1.45 -12.20 38.31
N THR A 82 0.26 -11.93 37.76
CA THR A 82 -0.12 -10.50 37.52
C THR A 82 -1.62 -10.18 37.66
N LEU A 83 -2.04 -9.91 38.89
CA LEU A 83 -3.07 -8.89 39.17
C LEU A 83 -2.51 -7.52 38.77
N SER A 84 -2.64 -7.09 37.51
CA SER A 84 -2.22 -5.75 37.10
C SER A 84 -2.93 -5.26 35.85
N VAL A 85 -3.28 -3.97 35.87
CA VAL A 85 -4.04 -3.17 34.89
C VAL A 85 -3.27 -2.96 33.56
N GLY A 86 -2.37 -3.87 33.18
CA GLY A 86 -1.43 -3.78 32.05
C GLY A 86 -1.68 -4.73 30.86
N ASP A 87 -2.74 -5.55 30.91
CA ASP A 87 -3.02 -6.60 29.90
C ASP A 87 -3.34 -6.04 28.50
N PHE A 88 -3.82 -4.80 28.37
CA PHE A 88 -4.14 -4.21 27.06
C PHE A 88 -2.93 -3.70 26.28
N THR A 89 -1.83 -3.34 26.93
CA THR A 89 -0.63 -2.79 26.27
C THR A 89 0.31 -3.88 25.76
N ASP A 90 0.37 -5.02 26.42
CA ASP A 90 1.18 -6.18 25.98
C ASP A 90 0.57 -6.83 24.72
N ASP A 91 -0.76 -6.71 24.60
CA ASP A 91 -1.55 -7.27 23.52
C ASP A 91 -1.29 -6.59 22.16
N GLU A 92 -1.08 -5.28 22.14
CA GLU A 92 -0.84 -4.52 20.89
C GLU A 92 0.49 -4.93 20.23
N GLY A 93 1.57 -5.08 21.02
CA GLY A 93 2.86 -5.56 20.51
C GLY A 93 2.79 -6.99 19.97
N SER A 94 2.01 -7.85 20.64
CA SER A 94 1.80 -9.24 20.20
C SER A 94 1.01 -9.33 18.88
N ILE A 95 0.03 -8.45 18.68
CA ILE A 95 -0.79 -8.40 17.47
C ILE A 95 0.01 -7.83 16.30
N LEU A 96 0.77 -6.75 16.53
CA LEU A 96 1.67 -6.18 15.52
C LEU A 96 2.71 -7.21 15.07
N SER A 97 3.23 -8.02 15.99
CA SER A 97 4.13 -9.13 15.65
C SER A 97 3.44 -10.18 14.77
N GLN A 98 2.16 -10.46 15.00
CA GLN A 98 1.39 -11.38 14.15
C GLN A 98 1.11 -10.79 12.76
N VAL A 99 0.86 -9.49 12.67
CA VAL A 99 0.75 -8.80 11.37
C VAL A 99 2.04 -8.97 10.57
N GLU A 100 3.19 -8.77 11.21
CA GLU A 100 4.49 -8.92 10.55
C GLU A 100 4.76 -10.38 10.14
N LEU A 101 4.36 -11.35 10.98
CA LEU A 101 4.50 -12.77 10.63
C LEU A 101 3.68 -13.15 9.39
N ILE A 102 2.46 -12.60 9.24
CA ILE A 102 1.63 -12.81 8.03
C ILE A 102 2.28 -12.15 6.81
N LYS A 103 2.93 -11.00 6.97
CA LYS A 103 3.64 -10.28 5.90
C LYS A 103 4.98 -10.89 5.51
N SER A 104 5.47 -11.88 6.25
CA SER A 104 6.78 -12.49 6.02
C SER A 104 6.88 -13.18 4.66
N ASP A 105 8.11 -13.21 4.12
CA ASP A 105 8.41 -13.85 2.84
C ASP A 105 8.09 -15.34 2.84
N THR A 106 8.20 -16.02 3.98
CA THR A 106 7.82 -17.43 4.12
C THR A 106 6.36 -17.67 3.74
N ILE A 107 5.45 -16.79 4.17
CA ILE A 107 4.03 -16.86 3.83
C ILE A 107 3.82 -16.50 2.36
N ALA A 108 4.48 -15.44 1.87
CA ALA A 108 4.38 -15.02 0.47
C ALA A 108 4.83 -16.13 -0.49
N LEU A 109 5.99 -16.75 -0.25
CA LEU A 109 6.54 -17.85 -1.02
C LEU A 109 5.64 -19.09 -0.97
N ALA A 110 5.12 -19.43 0.21
CA ALA A 110 4.17 -20.55 0.35
C ALA A 110 2.91 -20.34 -0.50
N VAL A 111 2.41 -19.10 -0.60
CA VAL A 111 1.26 -18.75 -1.44
C VAL A 111 1.61 -18.79 -2.92
N VAL A 112 2.79 -18.28 -3.31
CA VAL A 112 3.32 -18.36 -4.69
C VAL A 112 3.37 -19.80 -5.17
N ASP A 113 3.89 -20.70 -4.34
CA ASP A 113 3.99 -22.12 -4.66
C ASP A 113 2.62 -22.81 -4.67
N LYS A 114 1.76 -22.53 -3.67
CA LYS A 114 0.43 -23.15 -3.54
C LYS A 114 -0.48 -22.80 -4.71
N LEU A 115 -0.46 -21.54 -5.17
CA LEU A 115 -1.30 -21.06 -6.26
C LEU A 115 -0.61 -21.08 -7.63
N LYS A 116 0.66 -21.51 -7.68
CA LYS A 116 1.49 -21.48 -8.89
C LYS A 116 1.43 -20.12 -9.58
N LEU A 117 1.68 -19.05 -8.82
CA LEU A 117 1.52 -17.68 -9.31
C LEU A 117 2.46 -17.36 -10.49
N LEU A 118 3.56 -18.11 -10.63
CA LEU A 118 4.46 -18.04 -11.79
C LEU A 118 3.82 -18.45 -13.12
N ASP A 119 2.70 -19.18 -13.11
CA ASP A 119 1.98 -19.53 -14.33
C ASP A 119 0.92 -18.46 -14.69
N ASN A 120 0.69 -17.48 -13.82
CA ASN A 120 -0.37 -16.50 -13.97
C ASN A 120 0.08 -15.25 -14.73
N PRO A 121 -0.66 -14.79 -15.77
CA PRO A 121 -0.31 -13.59 -16.54
C PRO A 121 -0.20 -12.31 -15.71
N VAL A 122 -0.85 -12.24 -14.54
CA VAL A 122 -0.75 -11.08 -13.63
C VAL A 122 0.66 -10.94 -13.03
N PHE A 123 1.37 -12.04 -12.84
CA PHE A 123 2.71 -12.08 -12.24
C PHE A 123 3.83 -12.29 -13.26
N THR A 124 3.52 -12.89 -14.43
CA THR A 124 4.51 -13.07 -15.51
C THR A 124 4.58 -11.91 -16.49
N ALA A 125 3.54 -11.05 -16.54
CA ALA A 125 3.63 -9.82 -17.30
C ALA A 125 4.69 -8.93 -16.63
N PRO A 126 5.77 -8.54 -17.36
CA PRO A 126 6.73 -7.60 -16.82
C PRO A 126 5.95 -6.38 -16.37
N SER A 127 6.01 -6.06 -15.08
CA SER A 127 5.18 -5.03 -14.43
C SER A 127 5.10 -3.80 -15.33
N ALA A 128 3.99 -3.66 -16.06
CA ALA A 128 3.83 -2.65 -17.09
C ALA A 128 3.45 -1.34 -16.39
N SER A 129 4.39 -0.82 -15.60
CA SER A 129 4.25 0.48 -14.99
C SER A 129 4.11 1.51 -16.12
N PRO A 130 3.11 2.40 -16.11
CA PRO A 130 2.95 3.40 -17.18
C PRO A 130 4.22 4.28 -17.34
N LEU A 131 5.02 4.41 -16.29
CA LEU A 131 6.35 5.02 -16.31
C LEU A 131 7.39 4.19 -17.10
N SER A 132 7.36 2.86 -17.04
CA SER A 132 8.26 2.01 -17.83
C SER A 132 7.89 2.04 -19.31
N VAL A 133 6.60 2.12 -19.65
CA VAL A 133 6.12 2.33 -21.01
C VAL A 133 6.53 3.71 -21.54
N LEU A 134 6.36 4.77 -20.75
CA LEU A 134 6.79 6.13 -21.12
C LEU A 134 8.31 6.23 -21.27
N ARG A 135 9.07 5.60 -20.37
CA ARG A 135 10.53 5.53 -20.45
C ARG A 135 10.97 4.72 -21.66
N ARG A 136 10.33 3.60 -21.98
CA ARG A 136 10.59 2.80 -23.19
C ARG A 136 10.29 3.57 -24.48
N LEU A 137 9.28 4.44 -24.47
CA LEU A 137 9.00 5.36 -25.58
C LEU A 137 10.04 6.50 -25.69
N LEU A 138 10.65 6.92 -24.59
CA LEU A 138 11.71 7.94 -24.56
C LEU A 138 13.11 7.34 -24.83
N ASP A 139 13.31 6.07 -24.53
CA ASP A 139 14.58 5.35 -24.59
C ASP A 139 14.68 4.52 -25.87
N PHE A 140 14.45 5.16 -27.03
CA PHE A 140 14.56 4.57 -28.37
C PHE A 140 15.93 3.90 -28.65
N LYS A 141 16.96 4.23 -27.87
CA LYS A 141 18.30 3.64 -27.95
C LYS A 141 18.34 2.19 -27.43
N SER A 142 17.47 1.83 -26.48
CA SER A 142 17.34 0.47 -25.94
C SER A 142 16.74 -0.53 -26.93
N TRP A 143 16.11 -0.05 -28.01
CA TRP A 143 15.60 -0.89 -29.11
C TRP A 143 16.74 -1.51 -29.95
N PHE A 144 17.91 -0.85 -30.00
CA PHE A 144 19.08 -1.28 -30.78
C PHE A 144 20.18 -1.92 -29.90
N ALA A 145 19.99 -1.97 -28.59
CA ALA A 145 20.86 -2.71 -27.69
C ALA A 145 20.29 -4.12 -27.52
N ASP A 146 21.07 -5.09 -27.97
CA ASP A 146 20.81 -6.53 -27.89
C ASP A 146 20.22 -6.88 -26.52
N SER A 147 18.99 -7.40 -26.52
CA SER A 147 18.28 -7.78 -25.31
C SER A 147 18.83 -9.10 -24.80
N ASP A 148 20.02 -9.05 -24.22
CA ASP A 148 20.53 -10.06 -23.30
C ASP A 148 19.78 -9.93 -21.95
N ALA A 149 18.45 -9.99 -22.01
CA ALA A 149 17.61 -10.28 -20.86
C ALA A 149 17.77 -11.79 -20.59
N SER A 150 18.94 -12.06 -20.01
CA SER A 150 19.37 -13.28 -19.35
C SER A 150 18.20 -14.10 -18.82
N ALA A 151 18.26 -15.40 -19.09
CA ALA A 151 17.42 -16.41 -18.47
C ALA A 151 17.45 -16.25 -16.94
N GLU A 152 16.52 -15.45 -16.41
CA GLU A 152 16.25 -15.37 -14.98
C GLU A 152 16.04 -16.79 -14.48
N SER A 153 16.69 -17.13 -13.36
CA SER A 153 16.47 -18.44 -12.77
C SER A 153 15.03 -18.51 -12.24
N ASP A 154 14.44 -19.70 -12.18
CA ASP A 154 13.11 -19.85 -11.58
C ASP A 154 13.07 -19.42 -10.11
N ALA A 155 14.23 -19.34 -9.44
CA ALA A 155 14.34 -18.80 -8.09
C ALA A 155 14.17 -17.28 -8.06
N ASP A 156 14.76 -16.55 -9.01
CA ASP A 156 14.64 -15.09 -9.08
C ASP A 156 13.18 -14.69 -9.35
N ARG A 157 12.50 -15.39 -10.27
CA ARG A 157 11.07 -15.16 -10.55
C ARG A 157 10.18 -15.42 -9.34
N ARG A 158 10.53 -16.37 -8.48
CA ARG A 158 9.79 -16.67 -7.23
C ARG A 158 9.90 -15.52 -6.25
N GLU A 159 11.11 -14.99 -6.08
CA GLU A 159 11.37 -13.88 -5.17
C GLU A 159 10.65 -12.60 -5.64
N ASP A 160 10.70 -12.33 -6.95
CA ASP A 160 9.99 -11.20 -7.54
C ASP A 160 8.46 -11.33 -7.40
N ALA A 161 7.93 -12.55 -7.57
CA ALA A 161 6.51 -12.83 -7.35
C ALA A 161 6.12 -12.65 -5.88
N ALA A 162 6.95 -13.08 -4.93
CA ALA A 162 6.74 -12.89 -3.50
C ALA A 162 6.76 -11.40 -3.12
N THR A 163 7.73 -10.64 -3.65
CA THR A 163 7.81 -9.19 -3.47
C THR A 163 6.59 -8.46 -4.04
N THR A 164 6.13 -8.87 -5.22
CA THR A 164 4.92 -8.34 -5.86
C THR A 164 3.68 -8.68 -5.04
N LEU A 165 3.60 -9.87 -4.47
CA LEU A 165 2.52 -10.26 -3.58
C LEU A 165 2.52 -9.40 -2.31
N GLY A 166 3.68 -9.23 -1.66
CA GLY A 166 3.83 -8.42 -0.46
C GLY A 166 3.43 -6.96 -0.66
N SER A 167 3.78 -6.36 -1.79
CA SER A 167 3.44 -4.96 -2.10
C SER A 167 1.95 -4.72 -2.40
N ASN A 168 1.21 -5.73 -2.83
CA ASN A 168 -0.24 -5.65 -3.10
C ASN A 168 -1.09 -6.20 -1.96
N MET A 169 -0.45 -6.74 -0.91
CA MET A 169 -1.09 -7.25 0.29
C MET A 169 -1.09 -6.19 1.39
N GLN A 170 -2.20 -6.11 2.11
CA GLN A 170 -2.33 -5.25 3.27
C GLN A 170 -2.96 -6.05 4.42
N VAL A 171 -2.29 -6.04 5.58
CA VAL A 171 -2.71 -6.74 6.78
C VAL A 171 -2.81 -5.73 7.91
N ASP A 172 -4.00 -5.61 8.49
CA ASP A 172 -4.30 -4.65 9.54
C ASP A 172 -5.23 -5.25 10.60
N ARG A 173 -5.15 -4.74 11.83
CA ARG A 173 -6.07 -5.09 12.91
C ARG A 173 -7.41 -4.38 12.71
N VAL A 174 -8.52 -5.10 12.86
CA VAL A 174 -9.85 -4.52 12.80
C VAL A 174 -10.19 -3.84 14.14
N GLY A 175 -9.97 -2.52 14.20
CA GLY A 175 -10.26 -1.71 15.38
C GLY A 175 -9.46 -2.16 16.60
N ARG A 176 -10.16 -2.43 17.73
CA ARG A 176 -9.57 -2.92 18.98
C ARG A 176 -9.90 -4.40 19.24
N THR A 177 -10.00 -5.19 18.17
CA THR A 177 -10.39 -6.61 18.24
C THR A 177 -9.21 -7.53 17.95
N TYR A 178 -9.34 -8.82 18.23
CA TYR A 178 -8.35 -9.84 17.86
C TYR A 178 -8.47 -10.30 16.40
N VAL A 179 -9.20 -9.56 15.57
CA VAL A 179 -9.40 -9.90 14.17
C VAL A 179 -8.38 -9.15 13.32
N LEU A 180 -7.60 -9.90 12.55
CA LEU A 180 -6.75 -9.38 11.49
C LEU A 180 -7.51 -9.43 10.17
N SER A 181 -7.55 -8.31 9.47
CA SER A 181 -8.05 -8.20 8.10
C SER A 181 -6.86 -8.31 7.15
N VAL A 182 -6.83 -9.38 6.38
CA VAL A 182 -5.88 -9.60 5.29
C VAL A 182 -6.58 -9.24 4.00
N SER A 183 -6.05 -8.26 3.28
CA SER A 183 -6.59 -7.79 2.02
C SER A 183 -5.54 -7.90 0.92
N TYR A 184 -6.00 -8.21 -0.29
CA TYR A 184 -5.14 -8.30 -1.47
C TYR A 184 -5.79 -7.63 -2.66
N THR A 185 -5.03 -6.81 -3.37
CA THR A 185 -5.51 -6.05 -4.53
C THR A 185 -4.96 -6.63 -5.82
N SER A 186 -5.84 -6.96 -6.77
CA SER A 186 -5.47 -7.56 -8.05
C SER A 186 -6.39 -7.09 -9.19
N PRO A 187 -5.92 -7.10 -10.45
CA PRO A 187 -6.78 -6.86 -11.62
C PRO A 187 -7.88 -7.92 -11.83
N SER A 188 -7.73 -9.11 -11.24
CA SER A 188 -8.73 -10.18 -11.30
C SER A 188 -9.42 -10.38 -9.96
N PRO A 189 -10.77 -10.31 -9.90
CA PRO A 189 -11.51 -10.50 -8.65
C PRO A 189 -11.37 -11.94 -8.11
N ASP A 190 -11.38 -12.94 -9.00
CA ASP A 190 -11.22 -14.35 -8.61
C ASP A 190 -9.82 -14.63 -8.06
N LEU A 191 -8.79 -14.03 -8.67
CA LEU A 191 -7.42 -14.18 -8.20
C LEU A 191 -7.21 -13.49 -6.86
N ALA A 192 -7.79 -12.30 -6.69
CA ALA A 192 -7.72 -11.57 -5.42
C ALA A 192 -8.31 -12.39 -4.27
N ALA A 193 -9.49 -12.98 -4.48
CA ALA A 193 -10.15 -13.82 -3.48
C ALA A 193 -9.32 -15.08 -3.14
N GLN A 194 -8.75 -15.73 -4.16
CA GLN A 194 -7.89 -16.90 -3.97
C GLN A 194 -6.63 -16.57 -3.19
N ILE A 195 -5.95 -15.46 -3.51
CA ILE A 195 -4.72 -15.05 -2.81
C ILE A 195 -5.03 -14.67 -1.37
N ALA A 196 -6.04 -13.84 -1.12
CA ALA A 196 -6.43 -13.44 0.24
C ALA A 196 -6.79 -14.66 1.13
N GLY A 197 -7.49 -15.65 0.57
CA GLY A 197 -7.77 -16.92 1.27
C GLY A 197 -6.50 -17.77 1.48
N ALA A 198 -5.64 -17.86 0.46
CA ALA A 198 -4.42 -18.65 0.53
C ALA A 198 -3.42 -18.10 1.57
N ILE A 199 -3.34 -16.77 1.75
CA ILE A 199 -2.51 -16.15 2.79
C ILE A 199 -2.99 -16.58 4.19
N ALA A 200 -4.29 -16.54 4.44
CA ALA A 200 -4.85 -16.95 5.72
C ALA A 200 -4.59 -18.45 6.00
N ASP A 201 -4.78 -19.30 4.99
CA ASP A 201 -4.46 -20.72 5.09
C ASP A 201 -2.96 -20.96 5.37
N ALA A 202 -2.08 -20.26 4.65
CA ALA A 202 -0.63 -20.41 4.81
C ALA A 202 -0.20 -20.03 6.22
N TYR A 203 -0.73 -18.94 6.77
CA TYR A 203 -0.47 -18.54 8.15
C TYR A 203 -0.97 -19.58 9.16
N LEU A 204 -2.16 -20.16 8.94
CA LEU A 204 -2.69 -21.20 9.83
C LEU A 204 -1.83 -22.45 9.84
N VAL A 205 -1.36 -22.88 8.65
CA VAL A 205 -0.45 -24.01 8.49
C VAL A 205 0.90 -23.74 9.16
N ASP A 206 1.48 -22.55 8.94
CA ASP A 206 2.74 -22.15 9.58
C ASP A 206 2.64 -22.14 11.11
N LYS A 207 1.54 -21.58 11.64
CA LYS A 207 1.26 -21.57 13.09
C LYS A 207 1.13 -22.98 13.66
N LEU A 208 0.52 -23.90 12.91
CA LEU A 208 0.39 -25.31 13.32
C LEU A 208 1.74 -26.02 13.32
N ASN A 209 2.54 -25.84 12.28
CA ASN A 209 3.88 -26.43 12.17
C ASN A 209 4.80 -25.91 13.28
N SER A 210 4.79 -24.60 13.54
CA SER A 210 5.55 -23.99 14.62
C SER A 210 5.21 -24.58 15.99
N LYS A 211 3.92 -24.84 16.26
CA LYS A 211 3.50 -25.51 17.51
C LYS A 211 3.99 -26.95 17.56
N TYR A 212 3.84 -27.71 16.48
CA TYR A 212 4.29 -29.10 16.40
C TYR A 212 5.81 -29.23 16.64
N ASP A 213 6.60 -28.37 15.99
CA ASP A 213 8.05 -28.37 16.13
C ASP A 213 8.50 -28.00 17.54
N ALA A 214 7.79 -27.09 18.22
CA ALA A 214 8.06 -26.74 19.60
C ALA A 214 7.78 -27.94 20.54
N THR A 215 6.65 -28.63 20.36
CA THR A 215 6.31 -29.82 21.16
C THR A 215 7.29 -30.97 20.93
N ARG A 216 7.70 -31.20 19.68
CA ARG A 216 8.71 -32.22 19.35
C ARG A 216 10.04 -31.93 20.03
N ARG A 217 10.54 -30.70 19.91
CA ARG A 217 11.79 -30.27 20.58
C ARG A 217 11.73 -30.41 22.10
N ALA A 218 10.58 -30.09 22.71
CA ALA A 218 10.39 -30.29 24.15
C ALA A 218 10.41 -31.78 24.54
N SER A 219 9.80 -32.63 23.71
CA SER A 219 9.81 -34.09 23.91
C SER A 219 11.24 -34.66 23.80
N ASP A 220 11.98 -34.24 22.78
CA ASP A 220 13.39 -34.63 22.57
C ASP A 220 14.27 -34.20 23.75
N TRP A 221 14.05 -32.98 24.28
CA TRP A 221 14.76 -32.47 25.47
C TRP A 221 14.46 -33.27 26.74
N LEU A 222 13.20 -33.65 26.96
CA LEU A 222 12.79 -34.50 28.08
C LEU A 222 13.41 -35.89 27.99
N GLN A 223 13.44 -36.49 26.80
CA GLN A 223 14.02 -37.81 26.58
C GLN A 223 15.53 -37.82 26.83
N ALA A 224 16.25 -36.81 26.36
CA ALA A 224 17.69 -36.65 26.60
C ALA A 224 18.07 -36.44 28.09
N ARG A 225 17.09 -36.17 28.97
CA ARG A 225 17.31 -36.00 30.41
C ARG A 225 17.04 -37.26 31.23
N ILE A 226 16.36 -38.25 30.63
CA ILE A 226 15.99 -39.53 31.27
C ILE A 226 17.05 -40.61 31.00
N GLU A 227 17.82 -40.48 29.92
CA GLU A 227 19.04 -41.25 29.63
C GLU A 227 20.26 -40.69 30.40
#